data_AF-S0FSC5-F1
#
_entry.id   AF-S0FSC5-F1
#
_cell.length_a   1.000
_cell.length_b   1.000
_cell.length_c   1.000
_cell.angle_alpha   90.00
_cell.angle_beta   90.00
_cell.angle_gamma   90.00
#
_symmetry.space_group_name_H-M   'P 1'
#
loop_
_entity.id
_entity.type
_entity.pdbx_description
1 polymer ?
#
loop_
_entity_poly.entity_id
_entity_poly.type
_entity_poly.pdbx_seq_one_letter_code
_entity_poly.pdbx_strand_id
1 'polypeptide(L)'
;MIQQTVNAWITDIRARQKTNRDSIIIRLSRLGWTQEKIARTTQMTQGRVAQIINNTIFGKINNLLAQGRDMQYIAGHYNMELALAWALRLEGKTDQEKFKALEWGKTPTPARPWRF
;
A
#
# COMPACT_ATOMS: atom_id res chain seq x y z
N MET A 1 -3.11 -35.29 -2.87
CA MET A 1 -3.57 -33.97 -3.38
C MET A 1 -4.27 -33.09 -2.32
N ILE A 2 -4.69 -33.59 -1.16
CA ILE A 2 -5.35 -32.77 -0.12
C ILE A 2 -4.33 -31.94 0.69
N GLN A 3 -3.20 -32.54 1.09
CA GLN A 3 -2.18 -31.86 1.91
C GLN A 3 -1.52 -30.66 1.22
N GLN A 4 -1.25 -30.78 -0.08
CA GLN A 4 -0.64 -29.71 -0.88
C GLN A 4 -1.58 -28.49 -1.00
N THR A 5 -2.88 -28.74 -1.17
CA THR A 5 -3.90 -27.69 -1.28
C THR A 5 -4.07 -26.94 0.05
N VAL A 6 -4.08 -27.65 1.19
CA VAL A 6 -4.13 -27.03 2.52
C VAL A 6 -2.88 -26.20 2.80
N ASN A 7 -1.68 -26.71 2.46
CA ASN A 7 -0.43 -25.96 2.64
C ASN A 7 -0.37 -24.70 1.77
N ALA A 8 -0.89 -24.74 0.55
CA ALA A 8 -1.01 -23.58 -0.32
C ALA A 8 -1.96 -22.52 0.29
N TRP A 9 -3.11 -22.95 0.80
CA TRP A 9 -4.07 -22.06 1.48
C TRP A 9 -3.50 -21.44 2.78
N ILE A 10 -2.80 -22.22 3.61
CA ILE A 10 -2.13 -21.71 4.82
C ILE A 10 -1.04 -20.69 4.43
N THR A 11 -0.28 -20.98 3.38
CA THR A 11 0.75 -20.06 2.86
C THR A 11 0.13 -18.74 2.42
N ASP A 12 -0.97 -18.80 1.69
CA ASP A 12 -1.68 -17.63 1.19
C ASP A 12 -2.28 -16.78 2.33
N ILE A 13 -2.86 -17.41 3.35
CA ILE A 13 -3.33 -16.70 4.56
C ILE A 13 -2.18 -16.00 5.29
N ARG A 14 -1.06 -16.71 5.49
CA ARG A 14 0.12 -16.13 6.14
C ARG A 14 0.68 -14.96 5.34
N ALA A 15 0.69 -15.06 4.00
CA ALA A 15 1.10 -13.98 3.12
C ALA A 15 0.19 -12.75 3.29
N ARG A 16 -1.14 -12.93 3.29
CA ARG A 16 -2.10 -11.84 3.50
C ARG A 16 -1.96 -11.19 4.88
N GLN A 17 -1.82 -11.98 5.94
CA GLN A 17 -1.59 -11.47 7.30
C GLN A 17 -0.28 -10.67 7.40
N LYS A 18 0.79 -11.15 6.77
CA LYS A 18 2.08 -10.45 6.73
C LYS A 18 1.96 -9.12 5.99
N THR A 19 1.35 -9.10 4.80
CA THR A 19 1.19 -7.84 4.06
C THR A 19 0.32 -6.83 4.80
N ASN A 20 -0.74 -7.26 5.50
CA ASN A 20 -1.53 -6.37 6.34
C ASN A 20 -0.70 -5.75 7.47
N ARG A 21 0.18 -6.51 8.12
CA ARG A 21 1.09 -5.96 9.16
C ARG A 21 2.12 -5.01 8.57
N ASP A 22 2.75 -5.38 7.46
CA ASP A 22 3.73 -4.55 6.76
C ASP A 22 3.08 -3.22 6.30
N SER A 23 1.82 -3.28 5.86
CA SER A 23 0.99 -2.12 5.50
C SER A 23 0.77 -1.15 6.67
N ILE A 24 0.49 -1.69 7.86
CA ILE A 24 0.33 -0.90 9.09
C ILE A 24 1.65 -0.23 9.47
N ILE A 25 2.77 -0.95 9.40
CA ILE A 25 4.11 -0.41 9.69
C ILE A 25 4.45 0.76 8.76
N ILE A 26 4.20 0.60 7.46
CA ILE A 26 4.42 1.66 6.47
C ILE A 26 3.55 2.89 6.80
N ARG A 27 2.26 2.69 7.13
CA ARG A 27 1.36 3.78 7.53
C ARG A 27 1.85 4.52 8.78
N LEU A 28 2.22 3.79 9.83
CA LEU A 28 2.70 4.39 11.09
C LEU A 28 4.00 5.18 10.89
N SER A 29 4.94 4.64 10.11
CA SER A 29 6.18 5.34 9.77
C SER A 29 5.91 6.67 9.06
N ARG A 30 4.90 6.72 8.18
CA ARG A 30 4.50 7.95 7.47
C ARG A 30 3.81 8.98 8.35
N LEU A 31 3.15 8.53 9.42
CA LEU A 31 2.58 9.41 10.44
C LEU A 31 3.65 10.00 11.37
N GLY A 32 4.94 9.81 11.06
CA GLY A 32 6.06 10.34 11.84
C GLY A 32 6.37 9.53 13.11
N TRP A 33 5.83 8.31 13.24
CA TRP A 33 6.16 7.47 14.38
C TRP A 33 7.59 6.95 14.25
N THR A 34 8.34 6.97 15.36
CA THR A 34 9.70 6.41 15.39
C THR A 34 9.67 4.90 15.20
N GLN A 35 10.74 4.33 14.64
CA GLN A 35 10.83 2.89 14.40
C GLN A 35 10.73 2.09 15.71
N GLU A 36 11.28 2.61 16.81
CA GLU A 36 11.17 2.02 18.15
C GLU A 36 9.72 1.95 18.62
N LYS A 37 8.95 3.03 18.41
CA LYS A 37 7.53 3.09 18.80
C LYS A 37 6.71 2.09 18.00
N ILE A 38 6.95 2.02 16.68
CA ILE A 38 6.28 1.06 15.80
C ILE A 38 6.62 -0.37 16.21
N ALA A 39 7.89 -0.68 16.42
CA ALA A 39 8.37 -2.00 16.84
C ALA A 39 7.66 -2.49 18.11
N ARG A 40 7.52 -1.61 19.12
CA ARG A 40 6.79 -1.91 20.35
C ARG A 40 5.30 -2.18 20.09
N THR A 41 4.64 -1.33 19.30
CA THR A 41 3.19 -1.47 19.00
C THR A 41 2.88 -2.69 18.15
N THR A 42 3.73 -3.04 17.19
CA THR A 42 3.52 -4.19 16.29
C THR A 42 4.15 -5.48 16.81
N GLN A 43 4.79 -5.46 17.99
CA GLN A 43 5.51 -6.59 18.60
C GLN A 43 6.58 -7.18 17.65
N MET A 44 7.35 -6.31 17.00
CA MET A 44 8.42 -6.69 16.08
C MET A 44 9.75 -6.10 16.52
N THR A 45 10.85 -6.59 15.95
CA THR A 45 12.15 -5.97 16.15
C THR A 45 12.27 -4.70 15.32
N GLN A 46 12.99 -3.70 15.82
CA GLN A 46 13.26 -2.46 15.10
C GLN A 46 13.95 -2.72 13.75
N GLY A 47 14.90 -3.66 13.69
CA GLY A 47 15.56 -4.03 12.43
C GLY A 47 14.58 -4.57 11.38
N ARG A 48 13.56 -5.33 11.80
CA ARG A 48 12.52 -5.82 10.89
C ARG A 48 11.61 -4.69 10.41
N VAL A 49 11.28 -3.74 11.28
CA VAL A 49 10.54 -2.51 10.93
C VAL A 49 11.33 -1.70 9.91
N ALA A 50 12.62 -1.45 10.13
CA ALA A 50 13.50 -0.74 9.21
C ALA A 50 13.57 -1.41 7.83
N GLN A 51 13.70 -2.74 7.78
CA GLN A 51 13.67 -3.49 6.52
C GLN A 51 12.35 -3.32 5.76
N ILE A 52 11.22 -3.34 6.46
CA ILE A 52 9.90 -3.18 5.85
C ILE A 52 9.75 -1.76 5.27
N ILE A 53 10.20 -0.74 6.01
CA ILE A 53 10.19 0.66 5.56
C ILE A 53 11.13 0.85 4.35
N ASN A 54 12.33 0.26 4.36
CA ASN A 54 13.31 0.45 3.29
C ASN A 54 13.01 -0.36 2.02
N ASN A 55 12.34 -1.51 2.13
CA ASN A 55 11.92 -2.32 0.98
C ASN A 55 10.66 -1.78 0.28
N THR A 56 10.25 -0.53 0.57
CA THR A 56 8.97 -0.02 0.10
C THR A 56 8.90 0.01 -1.44
N ILE A 57 7.77 -0.47 -1.95
CA ILE A 57 7.52 -0.97 -3.31
C ILE A 57 7.39 0.17 -4.36
N PHE A 58 7.71 1.42 -4.01
CA PHE A 58 7.45 2.63 -4.82
C PHE A 58 7.88 2.52 -6.28
N GLY A 59 9.14 2.15 -6.52
CA GLY A 59 9.67 2.04 -7.87
C GLY A 59 8.93 0.99 -8.70
N LYS A 60 8.45 -0.08 -8.06
CA LYS A 60 7.75 -1.16 -8.75
C LYS A 60 6.31 -0.81 -9.10
N ILE A 61 5.64 0.04 -8.29
CA ILE A 61 4.30 0.56 -8.61
C ILE A 61 4.34 1.36 -9.91
N ASN A 62 5.30 2.29 -10.05
CA ASN A 62 5.46 3.08 -11.27
C ASN A 62 5.76 2.21 -12.50
N ASN A 63 6.55 1.15 -12.33
CA ASN A 63 6.83 0.21 -13.41
C ASN A 63 5.58 -0.54 -13.87
N LEU A 64 4.74 -1.05 -12.95
CA LEU A 64 3.50 -1.74 -13.30
C LEU A 64 2.49 -0.79 -13.98
N LEU A 65 2.45 0.47 -13.54
CA LEU A 65 1.63 1.50 -14.19
C LEU A 65 2.10 1.80 -15.61
N ALA A 66 3.41 1.90 -15.83
CA ALA A 66 3.98 2.07 -17.17
C ALA A 66 3.68 0.88 -18.10
N GLN A 67 3.47 -0.32 -17.54
CA GLN A 67 2.98 -1.51 -18.25
C GLN A 67 1.46 -1.52 -18.48
N GLY A 68 0.75 -0.44 -18.15
CA GLY A 68 -0.69 -0.32 -18.34
C GLY A 68 -1.53 -1.08 -17.30
N ARG A 69 -0.95 -1.51 -16.18
CA ARG A 69 -1.73 -2.11 -15.08
C ARG A 69 -2.45 -1.01 -14.30
N ASP A 70 -3.69 -1.28 -13.89
CA ASP A 70 -4.44 -0.36 -13.03
C ASP A 70 -4.07 -0.52 -11.54
N MET A 71 -4.55 0.40 -10.72
CA MET A 71 -4.26 0.40 -9.29
C MET A 71 -4.93 -0.77 -8.54
N GLN A 72 -6.07 -1.27 -9.02
CA GLN A 72 -6.74 -2.44 -8.46
C GLN A 72 -5.87 -3.70 -8.62
N TYR A 73 -5.32 -3.90 -9.81
CA TYR A 73 -4.38 -4.97 -10.12
C TYR A 73 -3.12 -4.86 -9.25
N ILE A 74 -2.55 -3.66 -9.13
CA ILE A 74 -1.33 -3.44 -8.34
C ILE A 74 -1.56 -3.75 -6.86
N ALA A 75 -2.70 -3.32 -6.30
CA ALA A 75 -3.08 -3.63 -4.92
C ALA A 75 -3.18 -5.15 -4.70
N GLY A 76 -3.86 -5.85 -5.61
CA GLY A 76 -3.96 -7.32 -5.58
C GLY A 76 -2.61 -8.02 -5.76
N HIS A 77 -1.79 -7.57 -6.71
CA HIS A 77 -0.48 -8.14 -7.01
C HIS A 77 0.46 -8.09 -5.80
N TYR A 78 0.38 -7.02 -5.01
CA TYR A 78 1.16 -6.88 -3.79
C TYR A 78 0.42 -7.31 -2.51
N ASN A 79 -0.79 -7.85 -2.61
CA ASN A 79 -1.65 -8.25 -1.49
C ASN A 79 -1.90 -7.11 -0.47
N MET A 80 -1.95 -5.86 -0.92
CA MET A 80 -2.14 -4.69 -0.06
C MET A 80 -3.51 -4.03 -0.29
N GLU A 81 -3.95 -3.24 0.68
CA GLU A 81 -5.17 -2.44 0.52
C GLU A 81 -5.00 -1.39 -0.58
N LEU A 82 -6.04 -1.20 -1.40
CA LEU A 82 -6.05 -0.21 -2.49
C LEU A 82 -5.71 1.21 -2.00
N ALA A 83 -6.21 1.59 -0.82
CA ALA A 83 -5.90 2.88 -0.21
C ALA A 83 -4.40 3.04 0.09
N LEU A 84 -3.72 1.97 0.52
CA LEU A 84 -2.28 2.01 0.71
C LEU A 84 -1.53 2.11 -0.61
N ALA A 85 -1.95 1.37 -1.64
CA ALA A 85 -1.35 1.45 -2.97
C ALA A 85 -1.43 2.88 -3.53
N TRP A 86 -2.56 3.56 -3.35
CA TRP A 86 -2.71 4.98 -3.71
C TRP A 86 -1.83 5.89 -2.85
N ALA A 87 -1.81 5.70 -1.53
CA ALA A 87 -0.95 6.47 -0.64
C ALA A 87 0.54 6.33 -1.01
N LEU A 88 0.97 5.14 -1.47
CA LEU A 88 2.31 4.89 -1.99
C LEU A 88 2.55 5.65 -3.31
N ARG A 89 1.61 5.59 -4.25
CA ARG A 89 1.73 6.28 -5.55
C ARG A 89 1.79 7.80 -5.43
N LEU A 90 1.05 8.37 -4.47
CA LEU A 90 0.86 9.81 -4.30
C LEU A 90 1.95 10.47 -3.45
N GLU A 91 2.87 9.67 -2.90
CA GLU A 91 3.93 10.17 -2.04
C GLU A 91 4.98 10.97 -2.81
N GLY A 92 5.50 12.02 -2.18
CA GLY A 92 6.48 12.93 -2.79
C GLY A 92 5.93 13.79 -3.93
N LYS A 93 4.69 13.57 -4.38
CA LYS A 93 4.02 14.39 -5.38
C LYS A 93 3.51 15.70 -4.77
N THR A 94 3.57 16.75 -5.56
CA THR A 94 2.85 18.00 -5.29
C THR A 94 1.35 17.77 -5.39
N ASP A 95 0.54 18.66 -4.79
CA ASP A 95 -0.92 18.51 -4.83
C ASP A 95 -1.46 18.55 -6.26
N GLN A 96 -0.86 19.34 -7.15
CA GLN A 96 -1.21 19.36 -8.57
C GLN A 96 -0.94 18.00 -9.26
N GLU A 97 0.18 17.36 -8.97
CA GLU A 97 0.50 16.03 -9.49
C GLU A 97 -0.39 14.94 -8.90
N LYS A 98 -0.80 15.07 -7.64
CA LYS A 98 -1.77 14.16 -7.02
C LYS A 98 -3.12 14.26 -7.70
N PHE A 99 -3.63 15.46 -7.94
CA PHE A 99 -4.89 15.66 -8.66
C PHE A 99 -4.85 15.09 -10.07
N LYS A 100 -3.77 15.35 -10.82
CA LYS A 100 -3.58 14.74 -12.14
C LYS A 100 -3.55 13.21 -12.07
N ALA A 101 -2.84 12.64 -11.10
CA ALA A 101 -2.72 11.19 -10.93
C ALA A 101 -4.03 10.50 -10.54
N LEU A 102 -4.92 11.21 -9.85
CA LEU A 102 -6.28 10.77 -9.50
C LEU A 102 -7.29 11.06 -10.61
N GLU A 103 -6.87 11.67 -11.72
CA GLU A 103 -7.73 12.23 -12.76
C GLU A 103 -8.80 13.21 -12.21
N TRP A 104 -8.49 13.79 -11.06
CA TRP A 104 -9.35 14.71 -10.34
C TRP A 104 -9.44 16.03 -11.11
N GLY A 105 -10.67 16.47 -11.42
CA GLY A 105 -10.91 17.69 -12.22
C GLY A 105 -11.06 17.45 -13.73
N LYS A 106 -11.08 16.19 -14.20
CA LYS A 106 -11.50 15.85 -15.59
C LYS A 106 -13.01 15.61 -15.75
N THR A 107 -13.83 16.12 -14.83
CA THR A 107 -15.28 16.19 -15.06
C THR A 107 -15.61 17.39 -15.95
N PRO A 108 -16.38 17.24 -17.04
CA PRO A 108 -17.28 18.32 -17.42
C PRO A 108 -18.30 18.40 -16.29
N THR A 109 -18.09 19.29 -15.32
CA THR A 109 -19.00 19.39 -14.17
C THR A 109 -20.36 19.88 -14.65
N PRO A 110 -21.45 19.41 -14.05
CA PRO A 110 -22.21 20.37 -13.28
C PRO A 110 -22.36 19.91 -11.83
N ALA A 111 -21.92 20.80 -10.95
CA ALA A 111 -22.29 20.94 -9.53
C ALA A 111 -22.11 19.74 -8.55
N ARG A 112 -21.01 19.83 -7.78
CA ARG A 112 -20.86 19.66 -6.30
C ARG A 112 -21.28 18.34 -5.62
N PRO A 113 -20.31 17.56 -5.09
CA PRO A 113 -20.58 16.36 -4.29
C PRO A 113 -20.50 16.54 -2.75
N TRP A 114 -20.41 17.75 -2.19
CA TRP A 114 -20.40 17.92 -0.72
C TRP A 114 -21.81 18.00 -0.15
N ARG A 115 -22.35 16.86 0.28
CA ARG A 115 -23.33 16.80 1.38
C ARG A 115 -22.68 16.04 2.53
N PHE A 116 -22.62 16.70 3.68
CA PHE A 116 -22.10 16.20 4.95
C PHE A 116 -22.88 14.97 5.43
#